data_AF-A0AAD2G2D7-F1
#
_entry.id   AF-A0AAD2G2D7-F1
#
_cell.length_a   1.000
_cell.length_b   1.000
_cell.length_c   1.000
_cell.angle_alpha   90.00
_cell.angle_beta   90.00
_cell.angle_gamma   90.00
#
_symmetry.space_group_name_H-M   'P 1'
#
loop_
_entity.id
_entity.type
_entity.pdbx_description
1 polymer ?
#
loop_
_entity_poly.entity_id
_entity_poly.type
_entity_poly.pdbx_seq_one_letter_code
_entity_poly.pdbx_strand_id
1 'polypeptide(L)'
;MYGKNRSNEDFCVFEIEANPSHWERLDSVSTAYKNVGWRYQIVKAAAFDKPGTMTFYHQGTDRRRSEFGFSIKSMGNTDNEHFSKVEVPTLRLADWIQTELLERQIPATPPSGTTYEKPIFGMKFDIEASELVVLPDMLMTGVMCKIDFMFGEYHTFLVPMEFENPNVTVKNEGQVRFLRNAMKGILGTARNCQTSFIIMDDEEYLHDGKPLPGDQQ
;
A
#
# COMPACT_ATOMS: atom_id res chain seq x y z
N MET A 1 19.04 -5.67 4.93
CA MET A 1 17.73 -5.76 5.58
C MET A 1 17.72 -4.76 6.73
N TYR A 2 16.94 -3.68 6.61
CA TYR A 2 16.81 -2.72 7.71
C TYR A 2 16.28 -3.42 8.95
N GLY A 3 16.78 -3.05 10.13
CA GLY A 3 16.19 -3.52 11.38
C GLY A 3 16.74 -4.82 11.98
N LYS A 4 17.74 -5.48 11.38
CA LYS A 4 18.28 -6.77 11.89
C LYS A 4 18.76 -6.72 13.36
N ASN A 5 19.16 -5.55 13.84
CA ASN A 5 19.60 -5.31 15.21
C ASN A 5 18.60 -4.46 16.02
N ARG A 6 17.38 -4.23 15.51
CA ARG A 6 16.35 -3.47 16.23
C ARG A 6 15.48 -4.41 17.04
N SER A 7 15.04 -3.94 18.21
CA SER A 7 14.01 -4.66 18.97
C SER A 7 12.71 -4.67 18.20
N ASN A 8 11.98 -5.78 18.27
CA ASN A 8 10.63 -5.90 17.76
C ASN A 8 9.69 -4.79 18.25
N GLU A 9 9.89 -4.34 19.49
CA GLU A 9 9.11 -3.27 20.11
C GLU A 9 9.31 -1.90 19.47
N ASP A 10 10.40 -1.72 18.71
CA ASP A 10 10.70 -0.44 18.05
C ASP A 10 9.98 -0.29 16.70
N PHE A 11 9.31 -1.34 16.21
CA PHE A 11 8.58 -1.32 14.96
C PHE A 11 7.14 -0.87 15.14
N CYS A 12 6.66 -0.10 14.16
CA CYS A 12 5.26 0.20 13.94
C CYS A 12 4.94 -0.12 12.48
N VAL A 13 3.91 -0.93 12.25
CA VAL A 13 3.49 -1.38 10.92
C VAL A 13 2.02 -1.07 10.77
N PHE A 14 1.69 -0.47 9.63
CA PHE A 14 0.32 -0.26 9.21
C PHE A 14 0.14 -0.98 7.88
N GLU A 15 -0.85 -1.83 7.82
CA GLU A 15 -1.26 -2.54 6.61
C GLU A 15 -2.62 -2.02 6.19
N ILE A 16 -2.74 -1.58 4.94
CA ILE A 16 -3.98 -1.06 4.38
C ILE A 16 -4.41 -2.06 3.31
N GLU A 17 -5.51 -2.77 3.55
CA GLU A 17 -5.99 -3.84 2.67
C GLU A 17 -7.50 -3.68 2.41
N ALA A 18 -7.83 -3.60 1.13
CA ALA A 18 -9.19 -3.42 0.66
C ALA A 18 -9.96 -4.74 0.59
N ASN A 19 -9.30 -5.86 0.24
CA ASN A 19 -9.92 -7.14 -0.02
C ASN A 19 -10.42 -7.81 1.27
N PRO A 20 -11.75 -7.93 1.47
CA PRO A 20 -12.29 -8.50 2.70
C PRO A 20 -11.96 -9.97 2.91
N SER A 21 -11.63 -10.70 1.84
CA SER A 21 -11.21 -12.10 1.95
C SER A 21 -9.87 -12.28 2.66
N HIS A 22 -9.05 -11.22 2.76
CA HIS A 22 -7.76 -11.24 3.45
C HIS A 22 -7.90 -10.87 4.93
N TRP A 23 -8.95 -10.15 5.33
CA TRP A 23 -9.03 -9.50 6.65
C TRP A 23 -8.90 -10.45 7.85
N GLU A 24 -9.51 -11.64 7.81
CA GLU A 24 -9.41 -12.61 8.91
C GLU A 24 -7.98 -13.14 9.07
N ARG A 25 -7.31 -13.43 7.95
CA ARG A 25 -5.92 -13.84 7.94
C ARG A 25 -5.02 -12.72 8.46
N LEU A 26 -5.25 -11.49 8.00
CA LEU A 26 -4.50 -10.32 8.45
C LEU A 26 -4.69 -10.09 9.95
N ASP A 27 -5.91 -10.17 10.49
CA ASP A 27 -6.15 -10.05 11.93
C ASP A 27 -5.31 -11.07 12.73
N SER A 28 -5.16 -12.29 12.19
CA SER A 28 -4.29 -13.33 12.76
C SER A 28 -2.80 -12.95 12.67
N VAL A 29 -2.34 -12.41 11.53
CA VAL A 29 -0.98 -11.87 11.34
C VAL A 29 -0.70 -10.77 12.37
N SER A 30 -1.59 -9.77 12.45
CA SER A 30 -1.47 -8.64 13.38
C SER A 30 -1.38 -9.11 14.82
N THR A 31 -2.19 -10.11 15.21
CA THR A 31 -2.15 -10.71 16.54
C THR A 31 -0.81 -11.40 16.81
N ALA A 32 -0.32 -12.22 15.89
CA ALA A 32 0.96 -12.92 16.04
C ALA A 32 2.15 -11.94 16.17
N TYR A 33 2.20 -10.90 15.33
CA TYR A 33 3.26 -9.90 15.41
C TYR A 33 3.18 -9.02 16.66
N LYS A 34 1.96 -8.70 17.13
CA LYS A 34 1.76 -8.04 18.44
C LYS A 34 2.31 -8.87 19.60
N ASN A 35 2.12 -10.19 19.57
CA ASN A 35 2.60 -11.09 20.62
C ASN A 35 4.12 -11.15 20.72
N VAL A 36 4.84 -10.81 19.64
CA VAL A 36 6.31 -10.69 19.65
C VAL A 36 6.82 -9.25 19.77
N GLY A 37 5.94 -8.30 20.09
CA GLY A 37 6.27 -6.92 20.45
C GLY A 37 6.03 -5.87 19.35
N TRP A 38 5.68 -6.27 18.12
CA TRP A 38 5.46 -5.31 17.04
C TRP A 38 4.17 -4.53 17.26
N ARG A 39 4.17 -3.24 16.91
CA ARG A 39 2.93 -2.45 16.83
C ARG A 39 2.33 -2.55 15.44
N TYR A 40 1.60 -3.63 15.18
CA TYR A 40 0.99 -3.92 13.89
C TYR A 40 -0.48 -3.50 13.87
N GLN A 41 -0.91 -2.66 12.92
CA GLN A 41 -2.30 -2.24 12.78
C GLN A 41 -2.80 -2.46 11.36
N ILE A 42 -4.06 -2.89 11.23
CA ILE A 42 -4.70 -3.13 9.94
C ILE A 42 -5.76 -2.06 9.74
N VAL A 43 -5.77 -1.48 8.56
CA VAL A 43 -6.79 -0.54 8.08
C VAL A 43 -7.55 -1.23 6.96
N LYS A 44 -8.79 -1.61 7.25
CA LYS A 44 -9.68 -2.35 6.34
C LYS A 44 -10.38 -1.41 5.37
N ALA A 45 -9.61 -0.84 4.44
CA ALA A 45 -10.06 0.16 3.48
C ALA A 45 -9.14 0.17 2.26
N ALA A 46 -9.63 0.70 1.13
CA ALA A 46 -8.80 0.96 -0.03
C ALA A 46 -8.05 2.30 0.12
N ALA A 47 -6.74 2.27 -0.13
CA ALA A 47 -5.95 3.49 -0.28
C ALA A 47 -6.35 4.20 -1.60
N PHE A 48 -6.76 5.46 -1.49
CA PHE A 48 -7.23 6.23 -2.65
C PHE A 48 -6.88 7.72 -2.54
N ASP A 49 -7.31 8.53 -3.51
CA ASP A 49 -7.09 9.98 -3.56
C ASP A 49 -8.20 10.79 -2.85
N LYS A 50 -9.24 10.11 -2.33
CA LYS A 50 -10.34 10.71 -1.57
C LYS A 50 -11.03 9.70 -0.64
N PRO A 51 -11.63 10.16 0.47
CA PRO A 51 -12.50 9.31 1.28
C PRO A 51 -13.83 9.03 0.54
N GLY A 52 -14.47 7.90 0.87
CA GLY A 52 -15.70 7.49 0.24
C GLY A 52 -15.88 5.97 0.24
N THR A 53 -16.48 5.46 -0.83
CA THR A 53 -16.69 4.04 -1.06
C THR A 53 -16.31 3.74 -2.50
N MET A 54 -15.69 2.58 -2.74
CA MET A 54 -15.35 2.11 -4.07
C MET A 54 -15.81 0.66 -4.26
N THR A 55 -16.21 0.33 -5.48
CA THR A 55 -16.48 -1.07 -5.86
C THR A 55 -15.19 -1.73 -6.33
N PHE A 56 -14.87 -2.87 -5.74
CA PHE A 56 -13.87 -3.80 -6.24
C PHE A 56 -14.54 -5.03 -6.83
N TYR A 57 -13.83 -5.67 -7.77
CA TYR A 57 -14.32 -6.80 -8.54
C TYR A 57 -13.44 -8.02 -8.32
N HIS A 58 -14.09 -9.13 -7.98
CA HIS A 58 -13.44 -10.43 -7.90
C HIS A 58 -13.35 -11.08 -9.28
N GLN A 59 -12.14 -11.39 -9.75
CA GLN A 59 -11.89 -11.79 -11.15
C GLN A 59 -11.91 -13.31 -11.41
N GLY A 60 -12.57 -14.11 -10.56
CA GLY A 60 -12.81 -15.55 -10.80
C GLY A 60 -12.18 -16.50 -9.78
N THR A 61 -12.18 -17.80 -10.11
CA THR A 61 -11.89 -18.92 -9.18
C THR A 61 -10.46 -19.46 -9.24
N ASP A 62 -9.56 -18.86 -10.01
CA ASP A 62 -8.21 -19.39 -10.18
C ASP A 62 -7.36 -19.17 -8.91
N ARG A 63 -7.44 -20.14 -8.00
CA ARG A 63 -6.68 -20.24 -6.75
C ARG A 63 -5.16 -20.18 -6.92
N ARG A 64 -4.63 -20.26 -8.14
CA ARG A 64 -3.19 -20.15 -8.43
C ARG A 64 -2.73 -18.71 -8.67
N ARG A 65 -3.65 -17.75 -8.69
CA ARG A 65 -3.45 -16.35 -9.08
C ARG A 65 -4.24 -15.43 -8.14
N SER A 66 -4.12 -15.66 -6.83
CA SER A 66 -4.89 -15.01 -5.78
C SER A 66 -4.90 -13.47 -5.86
N GLU A 67 -3.87 -12.86 -6.43
CA GLU A 67 -3.72 -11.41 -6.60
C GLU A 67 -4.59 -10.82 -7.72
N PHE A 68 -4.73 -11.50 -8.85
CA PHE A 68 -5.61 -11.02 -9.93
C PHE A 68 -7.10 -11.00 -9.55
N GLY A 69 -7.46 -11.60 -8.41
CA GLY A 69 -8.82 -11.76 -7.92
C GLY A 69 -9.42 -10.53 -7.24
N PHE A 70 -8.78 -9.36 -7.23
CA PHE A 70 -9.36 -8.15 -6.63
C PHE A 70 -8.86 -6.86 -7.28
N SER A 71 -9.66 -6.22 -8.13
CA SER A 71 -9.25 -4.98 -8.81
C SER A 71 -10.37 -3.95 -8.85
N ILE A 72 -10.01 -2.67 -8.96
CA ILE A 72 -10.95 -1.57 -9.17
C ILE A 72 -11.63 -1.62 -10.54
N LYS A 73 -11.13 -2.44 -11.46
CA LYS A 73 -11.69 -2.62 -12.81
C LYS A 73 -12.08 -4.08 -13.05
N SER A 74 -13.27 -4.31 -13.57
CA SER A 74 -13.68 -5.64 -14.05
C SER A 74 -12.80 -6.09 -15.23
N MET A 75 -12.14 -7.23 -15.09
CA MET A 75 -11.31 -7.89 -16.11
C MET A 75 -11.90 -9.22 -16.58
N GLY A 76 -12.82 -9.81 -15.82
CA GLY A 76 -13.49 -11.07 -16.12
C GLY A 76 -14.79 -10.90 -16.91
N ASN A 77 -15.31 -12.02 -17.42
CA ASN A 77 -16.66 -12.07 -17.96
C ASN A 77 -17.66 -11.88 -16.81
N THR A 78 -18.39 -10.76 -16.82
CA THR A 78 -19.39 -10.40 -15.79
C THR A 78 -20.55 -11.39 -15.71
N ASP A 79 -20.69 -12.26 -16.73
CA ASP A 79 -21.71 -13.30 -16.81
C ASP A 79 -21.29 -14.63 -16.15
N ASN A 80 -20.11 -14.67 -15.51
CA ASN A 80 -19.66 -15.84 -14.74
C ASN A 80 -20.32 -15.87 -13.36
N GLU A 81 -20.84 -17.02 -12.93
CA GLU A 81 -21.46 -17.23 -11.60
C GLU A 81 -20.52 -16.92 -10.41
N HIS A 82 -19.22 -16.84 -10.67
CA HIS A 82 -18.19 -16.51 -9.68
C HIS A 82 -17.72 -15.05 -9.72
N PHE A 83 -18.31 -14.21 -10.58
CA PHE A 83 -18.09 -12.77 -10.56
C PHE A 83 -18.84 -12.18 -9.37
N SER A 84 -18.09 -11.64 -8.40
CA SER A 84 -18.66 -10.89 -7.29
C SER A 84 -18.03 -9.50 -7.21
N LYS A 85 -18.81 -8.56 -6.71
CA LYS A 85 -18.35 -7.20 -6.41
C LYS A 85 -18.52 -6.94 -4.93
N VAL A 86 -17.64 -6.12 -4.39
CA VAL A 86 -17.74 -5.68 -3.01
C VAL A 86 -17.49 -4.19 -2.93
N GLU A 87 -18.27 -3.53 -2.09
CA GLU A 87 -18.06 -2.12 -1.77
C GLU A 87 -17.18 -2.02 -0.53
N VAL A 88 -16.11 -1.26 -0.64
CA VAL A 88 -15.14 -1.05 0.43
C VAL A 88 -14.98 0.43 0.69
N PRO A 89 -14.79 0.85 1.95
CA PRO A 89 -14.49 2.24 2.23
C PRO A 89 -13.15 2.61 1.60
N THR A 90 -13.05 3.83 1.10
CA THR A 90 -11.79 4.42 0.68
C THR A 90 -11.31 5.40 1.74
N LEU A 91 -10.00 5.44 1.94
CA LEU A 91 -9.32 6.50 2.66
C LEU A 91 -8.49 7.31 1.68
N ARG A 92 -8.37 8.62 1.92
CA ARG A 92 -7.36 9.42 1.23
C ARG A 92 -6.01 9.16 1.87
N LEU A 93 -5.12 8.47 1.16
CA LEU A 93 -3.86 8.01 1.77
C LEU A 93 -2.97 9.17 2.22
N ALA A 94 -2.95 10.26 1.46
CA ALA A 94 -2.20 11.46 1.81
C ALA A 94 -2.66 12.03 3.17
N ASP A 95 -3.97 12.17 3.38
CA ASP A 95 -4.54 12.68 4.63
C ASP A 95 -4.26 11.72 5.79
N TRP A 96 -4.44 10.42 5.56
CA TRP A 96 -4.20 9.41 6.59
C TRP A 96 -2.73 9.38 7.05
N ILE A 97 -1.76 9.45 6.12
CA ILE A 97 -0.34 9.52 6.48
C ILE A 97 -0.04 10.81 7.23
N GLN A 98 -0.60 11.93 6.78
CA GLN A 98 -0.43 13.23 7.42
C GLN A 98 -0.89 13.18 8.88
N THR A 99 -2.10 12.67 9.15
CA THR A 99 -2.68 12.66 10.49
C THR A 99 -2.11 11.56 11.39
N GLU A 100 -1.96 10.34 10.89
CA GLU A 100 -1.61 9.17 11.71
C GLU A 100 -0.10 8.98 11.90
N LEU A 101 0.71 9.50 10.97
CA LEU A 101 2.16 9.30 10.98
C LEU A 101 2.94 10.59 11.16
N LEU A 102 2.66 11.63 10.36
CA LEU A 102 3.50 12.83 10.34
C LEU A 102 3.19 13.79 11.50
N GLU A 103 1.93 13.92 11.88
CA GLU A 103 1.50 14.72 13.03
C GLU A 103 1.67 13.99 14.37
N ARG A 104 1.92 12.68 14.31
CA ARG A 104 2.11 11.86 15.50
C ARG A 104 3.41 12.23 16.19
N GLN A 105 3.32 12.50 17.49
CA GLN A 105 4.51 12.62 18.34
C GLN A 105 5.17 11.26 18.52
N ILE A 106 6.28 11.05 17.81
CA ILE A 106 7.09 9.84 17.98
C ILE A 106 8.00 10.04 19.20
N PRO A 107 8.01 9.11 20.17
CA PRO A 107 8.88 9.20 21.34
C PRO A 107 10.35 9.38 20.92
N ALA A 108 11.06 10.30 21.57
CA ALA A 108 12.49 10.52 21.32
C ALA A 108 13.33 9.27 21.62
N THR A 109 12.88 8.46 22.57
CA THR A 109 13.46 7.17 22.91
C THR A 109 12.44 6.07 22.61
N PRO A 110 12.78 5.09 21.76
CA PRO A 110 11.90 3.96 21.46
C PRO A 110 11.83 3.01 22.68
N PRO A 111 10.85 2.08 22.73
CA PRO A 111 10.63 1.21 23.88
C PRO A 111 11.86 0.40 24.30
N SER A 112 12.70 -0.02 23.34
CA SER A 112 13.93 -0.76 23.64
C SER A 112 15.01 0.06 24.35
N GLY A 113 14.86 1.39 24.44
CA GLY A 113 15.89 2.29 24.96
C GLY A 113 17.00 2.61 23.95
N THR A 114 16.99 2.03 22.76
CA THR A 114 18.01 2.25 21.73
C THR A 114 17.92 3.66 21.16
N THR A 115 19.00 4.43 21.17
CA THR A 115 18.99 5.77 20.58
C THR A 115 19.11 5.68 19.07
N TYR A 116 18.12 6.19 18.33
CA TYR A 116 18.18 6.36 16.88
C TYR A 116 18.12 7.85 16.55
N GLU A 117 18.84 8.30 15.50
CA GLU A 117 18.82 9.71 15.10
C GLU A 117 17.42 10.19 14.70
N LYS A 118 16.67 9.32 13.99
CA LYS A 118 15.28 9.56 13.60
C LYS A 118 14.54 8.25 13.32
N PRO A 119 13.19 8.25 13.36
CA PRO A 119 12.37 7.19 12.77
C PRO A 119 12.65 7.06 11.27
N ILE A 120 12.56 5.83 10.76
CA ILE A 120 12.66 5.55 9.33
C ILE A 120 11.26 5.18 8.85
N PHE A 121 10.77 5.88 7.83
CA PHE A 121 9.47 5.62 7.23
C PHE A 121 9.65 4.96 5.85
N GLY A 122 9.36 3.65 5.80
CA GLY A 122 9.33 2.85 4.58
C GLY A 122 7.92 2.41 4.20
N MET A 123 7.68 2.14 2.91
CA MET A 123 6.37 1.70 2.40
C MET A 123 6.52 0.70 1.23
N LYS A 124 5.86 -0.47 1.29
CA LYS A 124 5.46 -1.27 0.10
C LYS A 124 4.20 -0.60 -0.45
N PHE A 125 4.14 -0.42 -1.76
CA PHE A 125 3.05 0.28 -2.41
C PHE A 125 2.55 -0.47 -3.64
N ASP A 126 1.46 -1.17 -3.46
CA ASP A 126 0.87 -2.05 -4.44
C ASP A 126 -0.62 -2.10 -4.10
N ILE A 127 -1.42 -1.42 -4.92
CA ILE A 127 -2.81 -1.09 -4.63
C ILE A 127 -3.69 -1.22 -5.88
N GLU A 128 -3.38 -2.19 -6.72
CA GLU A 128 -4.25 -2.70 -7.78
C GLU A 128 -4.88 -1.60 -8.64
N ALA A 129 -4.03 -0.86 -9.35
CA ALA A 129 -4.32 0.25 -10.27
C ALA A 129 -4.59 1.62 -9.64
N SER A 130 -4.90 1.70 -8.35
CA SER A 130 -5.12 3.00 -7.71
C SER A 130 -3.82 3.83 -7.58
N GLU A 131 -2.65 3.27 -7.92
CA GLU A 131 -1.38 3.99 -7.98
C GLU A 131 -1.43 5.20 -8.91
N LEU A 132 -2.24 5.13 -9.97
CA LEU A 132 -2.35 6.21 -10.97
C LEU A 132 -2.98 7.50 -10.43
N VAL A 133 -3.74 7.41 -9.34
CA VAL A 133 -4.36 8.59 -8.70
C VAL A 133 -3.74 8.89 -7.34
N VAL A 134 -3.36 7.86 -6.59
CA VAL A 134 -2.79 8.01 -5.25
C VAL A 134 -1.38 8.60 -5.29
N LEU A 135 -0.48 8.09 -6.15
CA LEU A 135 0.90 8.58 -6.18
C LEU A 135 0.98 10.06 -6.60
N PRO A 136 0.22 10.54 -7.61
CA PRO A 136 0.14 11.98 -7.89
C PRO A 136 -0.43 12.79 -6.72
N ASP A 137 -1.49 12.34 -6.05
CA ASP A 137 -2.06 13.05 -4.89
C ASP A 137 -1.04 13.17 -3.74
N MET A 138 -0.34 12.08 -3.41
CA MET A 138 0.72 12.08 -2.39
C MET A 138 1.89 13.00 -2.76
N LEU A 139 2.25 13.07 -4.05
CA LEU A 139 3.31 13.97 -4.51
C LEU A 139 2.86 15.43 -4.42
N MET A 140 1.63 15.74 -4.85
CA MET A 140 1.07 17.09 -4.87
C MET A 140 0.82 17.66 -3.47
N THR A 141 0.42 16.82 -2.52
CA THR A 141 0.28 17.17 -1.10
C THR A 141 1.63 17.27 -0.39
N GLY A 142 2.72 16.80 -1.01
CA GLY A 142 4.07 16.79 -0.44
C GLY A 142 4.30 15.67 0.59
N VAL A 143 3.29 14.84 0.87
CA VAL A 143 3.36 13.74 1.84
C VAL A 143 4.32 12.67 1.36
N MET A 144 4.37 12.41 0.04
CA MET A 144 5.34 11.49 -0.55
C MET A 144 6.76 11.83 -0.13
N CYS A 145 7.13 13.12 -0.12
CA CYS A 145 8.46 13.62 0.22
C CYS A 145 8.87 13.45 1.68
N LYS A 146 7.98 12.97 2.54
CA LYS A 146 8.25 12.65 3.96
C LYS A 146 8.55 11.17 4.19
N ILE A 147 8.44 10.35 3.15
CA ILE A 147 8.74 8.93 3.16
C ILE A 147 10.23 8.77 2.80
N ASP A 148 11.01 8.01 3.57
CA ASP A 148 12.43 7.81 3.29
C ASP A 148 12.63 6.93 2.05
N PHE A 149 11.88 5.82 1.97
CA PHE A 149 11.89 4.95 0.81
C PHE A 149 10.52 4.32 0.57
N MET A 150 10.20 4.13 -0.69
CA MET A 150 9.00 3.46 -1.14
C MET A 150 9.40 2.49 -2.25
N PHE A 151 8.80 1.31 -2.23
CA PHE A 151 8.91 0.36 -3.33
C PHE A 151 7.54 -0.15 -3.69
N GLY A 152 7.32 -0.43 -4.97
CA GLY A 152 6.00 -0.76 -5.45
C GLY A 152 5.96 -0.94 -6.95
N GLU A 153 4.77 -1.19 -7.46
CA GLU A 153 4.57 -1.41 -8.88
C GLU A 153 3.58 -0.42 -9.52
N TYR A 154 3.35 -0.59 -10.82
CA TYR A 154 2.38 0.20 -11.57
C TYR A 154 1.58 -0.74 -12.46
N HIS A 155 0.31 -0.90 -12.15
CA HIS A 155 -0.63 -1.74 -12.89
C HIS A 155 -1.05 -1.12 -14.23
N THR A 156 -0.12 -1.04 -15.18
CA THR A 156 -0.34 -0.31 -16.45
C THR A 156 -1.32 -0.99 -17.39
N PHE A 157 -1.52 -2.31 -17.26
CA PHE A 157 -2.40 -3.10 -18.13
C PHE A 157 -3.89 -2.82 -17.90
N LEU A 158 -4.24 -2.14 -16.79
CA LEU A 158 -5.62 -1.83 -16.45
C LEU A 158 -6.19 -0.61 -17.17
N VAL A 159 -5.36 0.15 -17.91
CA VAL A 159 -5.82 1.31 -18.71
C VAL A 159 -6.64 0.89 -19.95
N PRO A 160 -7.62 1.72 -20.41
CA PRO A 160 -8.06 2.97 -19.81
C PRO A 160 -8.79 2.74 -18.49
N MET A 161 -8.58 3.65 -17.53
CA MET A 161 -9.34 3.68 -16.28
C MET A 161 -10.11 4.99 -16.19
N GLU A 162 -11.40 4.87 -15.93
CA GLU A 162 -12.27 5.99 -15.66
C GLU A 162 -12.49 6.05 -14.15
N PHE A 163 -11.81 6.98 -13.52
CA PHE A 163 -12.08 7.33 -12.14
C PHE A 163 -13.18 8.41 -12.14
N GLU A 164 -14.12 8.35 -11.20
CA GLU A 164 -15.11 9.43 -11.05
C GLU A 164 -14.43 10.68 -10.50
N ASN A 165 -14.43 11.78 -11.26
CA ASN A 165 -13.79 13.06 -10.93
C ASN A 165 -12.33 12.95 -10.47
N PRO A 166 -11.41 12.44 -11.31
CA PRO A 166 -10.02 12.33 -10.90
C PRO A 166 -9.30 13.66 -11.13
N ASN A 167 -8.35 13.96 -10.24
CA ASN A 167 -7.37 15.00 -10.50
C ASN A 167 -6.49 14.66 -11.73
N VAL A 168 -6.44 13.39 -12.14
CA VAL A 168 -5.64 12.87 -13.26
C VAL A 168 -6.42 11.82 -14.07
N THR A 169 -6.67 12.07 -15.36
CA THR A 169 -7.25 11.06 -16.26
C THR A 169 -6.17 10.35 -17.07
N VAL A 170 -6.13 9.01 -17.01
CA VAL A 170 -5.16 8.19 -17.75
C VAL A 170 -5.88 7.21 -18.70
N LYS A 171 -5.73 7.45 -20.00
CA LYS A 171 -6.46 6.77 -21.08
C LYS A 171 -5.67 5.65 -21.76
N ASN A 172 -4.35 5.66 -21.67
CA ASN A 172 -3.50 4.65 -22.29
C ASN A 172 -2.15 4.51 -21.57
N GLU A 173 -1.43 3.44 -21.88
CA GLU A 173 -0.13 3.16 -21.26
C GLU A 173 0.92 4.25 -21.53
N GLY A 174 0.84 4.93 -22.67
CA GLY A 174 1.74 6.04 -23.00
C GLY A 174 1.63 7.17 -21.98
N GLN A 175 0.41 7.47 -21.53
CA GLN A 175 0.15 8.45 -20.47
C GLN A 175 0.62 7.94 -19.09
N VAL A 176 0.48 6.64 -18.80
CA VAL A 176 1.04 6.05 -17.56
C VAL A 176 2.57 6.19 -17.55
N ARG A 177 3.23 5.87 -18.66
CA ARG A 177 4.69 6.01 -18.81
C ARG A 177 5.12 7.47 -18.67
N PHE A 178 4.37 8.40 -19.26
CA PHE A 178 4.63 9.83 -19.10
C PHE A 178 4.52 10.26 -17.63
N LEU A 179 3.42 9.89 -16.96
CA LEU A 179 3.20 10.22 -15.55
C LEU A 179 4.33 9.68 -14.66
N ARG A 180 4.69 8.40 -14.84
CA ARG A 180 5.80 7.75 -14.13
C ARG A 180 7.12 8.48 -14.35
N ASN A 181 7.44 8.84 -15.60
CA ASN A 181 8.68 9.54 -15.91
C ASN A 181 8.69 10.97 -15.35
N ALA A 182 7.56 11.67 -15.40
CA ALA A 182 7.41 12.99 -14.82
C ALA A 182 7.61 12.95 -13.29
N MET A 183 6.97 12.00 -12.61
CA MET A 183 7.15 11.78 -11.17
C MET A 183 8.61 11.47 -10.83
N LYS A 184 9.24 10.55 -11.56
CA LYS A 184 10.67 10.23 -11.40
C LYS A 184 11.55 11.47 -11.60
N GLY A 185 11.23 12.30 -12.59
CA GLY A 185 11.93 13.57 -12.84
C GLY A 185 11.77 14.56 -11.69
N ILE A 186 10.56 14.70 -11.13
CA ILE A 186 10.29 15.56 -9.97
C ILE A 186 11.07 15.05 -8.75
N LEU A 187 10.97 13.76 -8.42
CA LEU A 187 11.69 13.17 -7.29
C LEU A 187 13.22 13.30 -7.45
N GLY A 188 13.73 13.16 -8.67
CA GLY A 188 15.17 13.30 -8.95
C GLY A 188 15.70 14.74 -8.93
N THR A 189 14.82 15.75 -9.02
CA THR A 189 15.22 17.17 -9.10
C THR A 189 14.81 17.99 -7.88
N ALA A 190 13.80 17.54 -7.14
CA ALA A 190 13.29 18.24 -5.97
C ALA A 190 14.29 18.20 -4.81
N ARG A 191 14.93 19.35 -4.52
CA ARG A 191 15.92 19.48 -3.43
C ARG A 191 15.39 19.10 -2.05
N ASN A 192 14.09 19.24 -1.84
CA ASN A 192 13.42 19.02 -0.56
C ASN A 192 12.62 17.70 -0.52
N CYS A 193 12.77 16.84 -1.53
CA CYS A 193 12.10 15.54 -1.60
C CYS A 193 13.16 14.44 -1.66
N GLN A 194 13.39 13.75 -0.53
CA GLN A 194 14.46 12.75 -0.42
C GLN A 194 14.00 11.31 -0.65
N THR A 195 12.72 11.14 -0.98
CA THR A 195 12.10 9.82 -1.14
C THR A 195 12.71 9.05 -2.29
N SER A 196 13.25 7.87 -1.98
CA SER A 196 13.65 6.90 -2.99
C SER A 196 12.45 6.04 -3.38
N PHE A 197 11.95 6.18 -4.61
CA PHE A 197 10.91 5.29 -5.16
C PHE A 197 11.53 4.23 -6.08
N ILE A 198 11.40 2.96 -5.70
CA ILE A 198 11.94 1.80 -6.42
C ILE A 198 10.78 1.02 -7.04
N ILE A 199 10.82 0.81 -8.35
CA ILE A 199 9.84 -0.05 -9.01
C ILE A 199 10.26 -1.50 -8.79
N MET A 200 9.45 -2.25 -8.05
CA MET A 200 9.67 -3.67 -7.75
C MET A 200 8.31 -4.32 -7.54
N ASP A 201 8.11 -5.42 -8.27
CA ASP A 201 6.99 -6.34 -8.13
C ASP A 201 7.52 -7.50 -7.25
N ASP A 202 6.95 -7.66 -6.05
CA ASP A 202 7.38 -8.63 -5.04
C ASP A 202 6.18 -9.24 -4.33
N GLU A 203 5.67 -10.31 -4.97
CA GLU A 203 4.54 -11.13 -4.55
C GLU A 203 5.00 -12.44 -3.89
N GLU A 204 6.27 -12.53 -3.49
CA GLU A 204 6.84 -13.76 -2.90
C GLU A 204 6.21 -14.11 -1.54
N TYR A 205 5.48 -13.18 -0.90
CA TYR A 205 4.80 -13.42 0.39
C TYR A 205 3.71 -14.48 0.33
N LEU A 206 3.04 -14.66 -0.82
CA LEU A 206 1.98 -15.65 -0.99
C LEU A 206 2.49 -17.10 -0.89
N HIS A 207 3.81 -17.29 -1.02
CA HIS A 207 4.48 -18.58 -0.99
C HIS A 207 5.68 -18.62 -0.05
N ASP A 208 5.84 -17.64 0.84
CA ASP A 208 7.01 -17.57 1.71
C ASP A 208 7.12 -18.81 2.64
N GLY A 209 5.99 -19.49 2.88
CA GLY A 209 5.87 -20.69 3.70
C GLY A 209 6.37 -20.48 5.12
N LYS A 210 6.50 -19.23 5.56
CA LYS A 210 7.04 -18.90 6.88
C LYS A 210 5.93 -19.02 7.92
N PRO A 211 6.15 -19.80 8.99
CA PRO A 211 5.19 -19.81 10.10
C PRO A 211 5.10 -18.42 10.71
N LEU A 212 3.94 -18.08 11.26
CA LEU A 212 3.82 -16.84 12.01
C LEU A 212 4.73 -16.86 13.24
N PRO A 213 5.19 -15.69 13.71
CA PRO A 213 5.89 -15.63 14.98
C PRO A 213 5.04 -16.22 16.11
N GLY A 214 5.57 -17.23 16.81
CA GLY A 214 4.85 -17.95 17.87
C GLY A 214 4.23 -19.28 17.42
N ASP A 215 4.07 -19.52 16.12
CA ASP A 215 3.76 -20.84 15.57
C ASP A 215 5.06 -21.66 15.49
N GLN A 216 5.54 -22.13 16.65
CA GLN A 216 6.54 -23.21 16.66
C GLN A 216 5.82 -24.54 16.42
N GLN A 217 6.26 -25.27 15.39
CA GLN A 217 6.02 -26.72 15.27
C GLN A 217 6.73 -27.46 16.41
#